data_AF-A0A9D5MIN4-F1
#
_entry.id   AF-A0A9D5MIN4-F1
#
_cell.length_a   1.000
_cell.length_b   1.000
_cell.length_c   1.000
_cell.angle_alpha   90.00
_cell.angle_beta   90.00
_cell.angle_gamma   90.00
#
_symmetry.space_group_name_H-M   'P 1'
#
loop_
_entity.id
_entity.type
_entity.pdbx_description
1 polymer ?
#
loop_
_entity_poly.entity_id
_entity_poly.type
_entity_poly.pdbx_seq_one_letter_code
_entity_poly.pdbx_strand_id
1 'polypeptide(L)'
;MAKYVLKRLIHGLISSFIVVAIVMIMIYSLLDKNLIFKADTVYTNYGNNEKVAYSFRKWEEYGYLDYLTYNEYLLKLVADGELDEDTRASVASFGKKPENDSDKVAEYVKKFNDYCAANGYTVVRLNAIMMNGKKYASGGQQQLFAYKDLPITNRLWTYVKNLIHVDNIHYVEKLTGTPLENQGLTFTLHDPAYGGEKFSPAIMGNGTYYKYLLYCDNRFPFVHQNLVKLQLGTSYAVNYGVDVFDTMTKTQGSYVMTTTIFPTGLTEESADDLHSVTYVAGSRDANKINADRFTDDYTNLTTVKAGKSKMGYSFTIGLIAMFLAYLIGLPMGLLMAKHKDKLIDKIGTVYIVFIIAVPSLAYIFLFKAIGGMCGLPTTFDMESTSKLIYALPIISLALPRIGDNMKWLRRYMIDQMNSDYVKFARSGGLTEGEIFRKHIMKNAAIPIVHGIPGAILGALVGAIITERVYTVPGAGNLLTIAINQYDNGVIVGVTLFYAVLSVVSIILGDVLISLVDPRISYSGKAR
;
A
#
# COMPACT_ATOMS: atom_id res chain seq x y z
N MET A 1 19.26 -1.61 -26.11
CA MET A 1 18.70 -1.15 -24.82
C MET A 1 17.26 -1.62 -24.60
N ALA A 2 16.30 -1.32 -25.50
CA ALA A 2 14.89 -1.70 -25.33
C ALA A 2 14.65 -3.20 -25.01
N LYS A 3 15.25 -4.12 -25.78
CA LYS A 3 15.15 -5.58 -25.53
C LYS A 3 15.68 -6.00 -24.16
N TYR A 4 16.75 -5.34 -23.69
CA TYR A 4 17.33 -5.59 -22.38
C TYR A 4 16.42 -5.10 -21.26
N VAL A 5 15.93 -3.85 -21.36
CA VAL A 5 15.00 -3.26 -20.40
C VAL A 5 13.71 -4.08 -20.31
N LEU A 6 13.13 -4.46 -21.46
CA LEU A 6 11.94 -5.31 -21.51
C LEU A 6 12.19 -6.67 -20.84
N LYS A 7 13.31 -7.34 -21.16
CA LYS A 7 13.67 -8.61 -20.51
C LYS A 7 13.79 -8.42 -19.00
N ARG A 8 14.48 -7.39 -18.53
CA ARG A 8 14.69 -7.12 -17.10
C ARG A 8 13.39 -6.76 -16.39
N LEU A 9 12.49 -6.03 -17.06
CA LEU A 9 11.15 -5.73 -16.54
C LEU A 9 10.33 -7.01 -16.39
N ILE A 10 10.32 -7.90 -17.38
CA ILE A 10 9.63 -9.20 -17.27
C ILE A 10 10.21 -10.05 -16.12
N HIS A 11 11.54 -10.16 -16.03
CA HIS A 11 12.17 -10.91 -14.93
C HIS A 11 11.85 -10.28 -13.57
N GLY A 12 11.86 -8.95 -13.50
CA GLY A 12 11.51 -8.21 -12.30
C GLY A 12 10.06 -8.43 -11.88
N LEU A 13 9.11 -8.42 -12.82
CA LEU A 13 7.70 -8.74 -12.52
C LEU A 13 7.55 -10.17 -12.00
N ILE A 14 8.23 -11.14 -12.61
CA ILE A 14 8.24 -12.53 -12.13
C ILE A 14 8.86 -12.62 -10.73
N SER A 15 9.96 -11.90 -10.46
CA SER A 15 10.57 -11.85 -9.13
C SER A 15 9.63 -11.24 -8.09
N SER A 16 8.95 -10.12 -8.39
CA SER A 16 7.96 -9.53 -7.49
C SER A 16 6.81 -10.49 -7.18
N PHE A 17 6.32 -11.21 -8.21
CA PHE A 17 5.30 -12.24 -8.03
C PHE A 17 5.78 -13.38 -7.11
N ILE A 18 7.00 -13.88 -7.32
CA ILE A 18 7.59 -14.93 -6.47
C ILE A 18 7.72 -14.46 -5.01
N VAL A 19 8.17 -13.22 -4.79
CA VAL A 19 8.29 -12.64 -3.43
C VAL A 19 6.92 -12.59 -2.75
N VAL A 20 5.90 -12.11 -3.45
CA VAL A 20 4.51 -12.09 -2.93
C VAL A 20 4.02 -13.51 -2.65
N ALA A 21 4.26 -14.46 -3.54
CA ALA A 21 3.87 -15.85 -3.35
C ALA A 21 4.53 -16.48 -2.11
N ILE A 22 5.82 -16.23 -1.88
CA ILE A 22 6.53 -16.69 -0.68
C ILE A 22 5.91 -16.09 0.59
N VAL A 23 5.65 -14.79 0.59
CA VAL A 23 5.03 -14.11 1.76
C VAL A 23 3.62 -14.64 2.00
N MET A 24 2.81 -14.85 0.96
CA MET A 24 1.49 -15.46 1.09
C MET A 24 1.59 -16.89 1.63
N ILE A 25 2.54 -17.70 1.17
CA ILE A 25 2.77 -19.04 1.73
C ILE A 25 3.09 -18.92 3.22
N MET A 26 4.04 -18.08 3.62
CA MET A 26 4.41 -17.89 5.03
C MET A 26 3.20 -17.50 5.89
N ILE A 27 2.41 -16.54 5.45
CA ILE A 27 1.24 -16.07 6.19
C ILE A 27 0.16 -17.14 6.27
N TYR A 28 -0.19 -17.74 5.14
CA TYR A 28 -1.38 -18.58 5.03
C TYR A 28 -1.13 -20.05 5.39
N SER A 29 0.12 -20.50 5.47
CA SER A 29 0.48 -21.86 5.87
C SER A 29 1.14 -21.96 7.24
N LEU A 30 1.89 -20.93 7.67
CA LEU A 30 2.66 -21.00 8.92
C LEU A 30 2.01 -20.26 10.09
N LEU A 31 1.08 -19.34 9.84
CA LEU A 31 0.36 -18.62 10.90
C LEU A 31 -1.02 -19.22 11.14
N ASP A 32 -1.43 -19.22 12.40
CA ASP A 32 -2.80 -19.57 12.77
C ASP A 32 -3.78 -18.52 12.23
N LYS A 33 -4.75 -18.97 11.41
CA LYS A 33 -5.79 -18.13 10.82
C LYS A 33 -6.71 -17.45 11.84
N ASN A 34 -6.71 -17.90 13.11
CA ASN A 34 -7.46 -17.24 14.18
C ASN A 34 -6.81 -15.95 14.67
N LEU A 35 -5.52 -15.72 14.37
CA LEU A 35 -4.80 -14.54 14.84
C LEU A 35 -5.33 -13.24 14.24
N ILE A 36 -6.02 -13.30 13.10
CA ILE A 36 -6.69 -12.15 12.47
C ILE A 36 -7.75 -11.51 13.40
N PHE A 37 -8.31 -12.28 14.34
CA PHE A 37 -9.34 -11.80 15.27
C PHE A 37 -8.76 -11.14 16.52
N LYS A 38 -7.42 -11.10 16.68
CA LYS A 38 -6.79 -10.59 17.91
C LYS A 38 -7.14 -9.13 18.20
N ALA A 39 -7.33 -8.32 17.16
CA ALA A 39 -7.69 -6.91 17.26
C ALA A 39 -9.18 -6.64 16.99
N ASP A 40 -9.98 -7.69 16.80
CA ASP A 40 -11.39 -7.59 16.42
C ASP A 40 -12.30 -7.54 17.66
N THR A 41 -12.79 -6.33 17.97
CA THR A 41 -13.69 -6.11 19.11
C THR A 41 -15.07 -6.76 18.90
N VAL A 42 -15.51 -6.89 17.65
CA VAL A 42 -16.80 -7.52 17.31
C VAL A 42 -16.72 -9.02 17.60
N TYR A 43 -15.61 -9.67 17.23
CA TYR A 43 -15.35 -11.07 17.56
C TYR A 43 -15.38 -11.35 19.08
N THR A 44 -14.89 -10.42 19.90
CA THR A 44 -14.92 -10.57 21.37
C THR A 44 -16.33 -10.43 21.96
N ASN A 45 -17.22 -9.68 21.30
CA ASN A 45 -18.58 -9.46 21.76
C ASN A 45 -19.52 -10.62 21.40
N TYR A 46 -19.20 -11.37 20.34
CA TYR A 46 -19.97 -12.56 19.99
C TYR A 46 -19.67 -13.74 20.91
N GLY A 47 -20.74 -14.46 21.26
CA GLY A 47 -20.68 -15.71 22.02
C GLY A 47 -21.21 -16.88 21.20
N ASN A 48 -20.91 -18.10 21.66
CA ASN A 48 -21.55 -19.34 21.19
C ASN A 48 -21.49 -19.51 19.64
N ASN A 49 -22.61 -19.90 19.02
CA ASN A 49 -22.68 -20.24 17.60
C ASN A 49 -22.52 -19.01 16.69
N GLU A 50 -23.01 -17.86 17.13
CA GLU A 50 -22.85 -16.59 16.41
C GLU A 50 -21.37 -16.25 16.23
N LYS A 51 -20.54 -16.50 17.26
CA LYS A 51 -19.09 -16.34 17.16
C LYS A 51 -18.47 -17.25 16.11
N VAL A 52 -18.92 -18.50 16.05
CA VAL A 52 -18.44 -19.48 15.06
C VAL A 52 -18.85 -19.04 13.66
N ALA A 53 -20.12 -18.72 13.43
CA ALA A 53 -20.61 -18.24 12.13
C ALA A 53 -19.88 -16.97 11.67
N TYR A 54 -19.67 -16.02 12.59
CA TYR A 54 -18.89 -14.82 12.33
C TYR A 54 -17.45 -15.14 11.90
N SER A 55 -16.81 -16.12 12.53
CA SER A 55 -15.44 -16.54 12.19
C SER A 55 -15.36 -17.05 10.75
N PHE A 56 -16.32 -17.86 10.33
CA PHE A 56 -16.36 -18.39 8.96
C PHE A 56 -16.64 -17.30 7.93
N ARG A 57 -17.58 -16.38 8.21
CA ARG A 57 -17.82 -15.22 7.34
C ARG A 57 -16.56 -14.36 7.19
N LYS A 58 -15.84 -14.12 8.30
CA LYS A 58 -14.57 -13.37 8.24
C LYS A 58 -13.46 -14.13 7.52
N TRP A 59 -13.37 -15.45 7.68
CA TRP A 59 -12.43 -16.23 6.90
C TRP A 59 -12.73 -16.17 5.40
N GLU A 60 -14.00 -16.13 4.99
CA GLU A 60 -14.38 -15.88 3.61
C GLU A 60 -13.97 -14.48 3.14
N GLU A 61 -14.31 -13.43 3.89
CA GLU A 61 -13.94 -12.04 3.55
C GLU A 61 -12.42 -11.87 3.34
N TYR A 62 -11.60 -12.67 4.04
CA TYR A 62 -10.13 -12.65 3.94
C TYR A 62 -9.59 -13.69 2.94
N GLY A 63 -10.47 -14.40 2.23
CA GLY A 63 -10.15 -15.37 1.19
C GLY A 63 -9.65 -16.73 1.67
N TYR A 64 -9.82 -17.07 2.96
CA TYR A 64 -9.39 -18.36 3.51
C TYR A 64 -10.22 -19.53 2.98
N LEU A 65 -11.53 -19.34 2.88
CA LEU A 65 -12.48 -20.37 2.50
C LEU A 65 -13.62 -19.72 1.73
N ASP A 66 -14.41 -20.54 1.07
CA ASP A 66 -15.72 -20.19 0.53
C ASP A 66 -16.78 -20.58 1.57
N TYR A 67 -17.73 -19.69 1.86
CA TYR A 67 -18.72 -19.85 2.92
C TYR A 67 -20.12 -19.74 2.33
N LEU A 68 -20.91 -20.81 2.47
CA LEU A 68 -22.27 -20.87 1.95
C LEU A 68 -23.23 -21.09 3.10
N THR A 69 -24.08 -20.11 3.39
CA THR A 69 -25.17 -20.28 4.35
C THR A 69 -26.31 -21.07 3.74
N TYR A 70 -27.06 -21.79 4.59
CA TYR A 70 -28.28 -22.46 4.14
C TYR A 70 -29.29 -21.48 3.53
N ASN A 71 -29.39 -20.26 4.06
CA ASN A 71 -30.30 -19.26 3.52
C ASN A 71 -29.88 -18.77 2.12
N GLU A 72 -28.59 -18.56 1.86
CA GLU A 72 -28.10 -18.23 0.51
C GLU A 72 -28.38 -19.34 -0.50
N TYR A 73 -28.21 -20.60 -0.09
CA TYR A 73 -28.59 -21.74 -0.94
C TYR A 73 -30.09 -21.73 -1.27
N LEU A 74 -30.95 -21.50 -0.27
CA LEU A 74 -32.39 -21.41 -0.51
C LEU A 74 -32.77 -20.24 -1.43
N LEU A 75 -32.13 -19.07 -1.27
CA LEU A 75 -32.33 -17.93 -2.17
C LEU A 75 -31.89 -18.24 -3.60
N LYS A 76 -30.81 -19.02 -3.76
CA LYS A 76 -30.39 -19.50 -5.08
C LYS A 76 -31.46 -20.38 -5.74
N LEU A 77 -32.07 -21.31 -5.00
CA LEU A 77 -33.17 -22.13 -5.52
C LEU A 77 -34.38 -21.28 -5.94
N VAL A 78 -34.67 -20.21 -5.21
CA VAL A 78 -35.73 -19.26 -5.60
C VAL A 78 -35.37 -18.52 -6.90
N ALA A 79 -34.12 -18.07 -7.04
CA ALA A 79 -33.65 -17.41 -8.24
C ALA A 79 -33.65 -18.34 -9.46
N ASP A 80 -33.35 -19.62 -9.26
CA ASP A 80 -33.37 -20.66 -10.31
C ASP A 80 -34.81 -21.15 -10.63
N GLY A 81 -35.83 -20.67 -9.90
CA GLY A 81 -37.23 -21.04 -10.07
C GLY A 81 -37.60 -22.43 -9.53
N GLU A 82 -36.70 -23.06 -8.77
CA GLU A 82 -36.88 -24.40 -8.18
C GLU A 82 -37.63 -24.37 -6.83
N LEU A 83 -37.76 -23.18 -6.23
CA LEU A 83 -38.40 -22.97 -4.92
C LEU A 83 -39.23 -21.67 -4.94
N ASP A 84 -40.44 -21.70 -4.38
CA ASP A 84 -41.23 -20.49 -4.16
C ASP A 84 -40.85 -19.79 -2.84
N GLU A 85 -41.07 -18.48 -2.77
CA GLU A 85 -40.64 -17.65 -1.63
C GLU A 85 -41.37 -18.00 -0.33
N ASP A 86 -42.63 -18.45 -0.41
CA ASP A 86 -43.41 -18.88 0.76
C ASP A 86 -42.85 -20.18 1.34
N THR A 87 -42.53 -21.15 0.49
CA THR A 87 -41.87 -22.39 0.89
C THR A 87 -40.47 -22.10 1.42
N ARG A 88 -39.69 -21.22 0.77
CA ARG A 88 -38.36 -20.78 1.24
C ARG A 88 -38.43 -20.24 2.67
N ALA A 89 -39.37 -19.34 2.96
CA ALA A 89 -39.55 -18.78 4.30
C ALA A 89 -39.88 -19.87 5.33
N SER A 90 -40.70 -20.85 4.96
CA SER A 90 -41.08 -21.96 5.85
C SER A 90 -39.91 -22.91 6.16
N VAL A 91 -39.03 -23.19 5.19
CA VAL A 91 -37.91 -24.14 5.37
C VAL A 91 -36.63 -23.49 5.86
N ALA A 92 -36.51 -22.16 5.76
CA ALA A 92 -35.38 -21.40 6.31
C ALA A 92 -35.34 -21.43 7.86
N SER A 93 -36.49 -21.58 8.52
CA SER A 93 -36.60 -21.66 9.98
C SER A 93 -36.45 -23.11 10.48
N PHE A 94 -35.24 -23.66 10.41
CA PHE A 94 -34.93 -25.02 10.86
C PHE A 94 -34.87 -25.17 12.39
N GLY A 95 -35.05 -26.40 12.87
CA GLY A 95 -35.19 -26.74 14.28
C GLY A 95 -33.90 -26.57 15.09
N LYS A 96 -34.07 -26.41 16.41
CA LYS A 96 -32.98 -26.25 17.40
C LYS A 96 -31.93 -27.37 17.33
N LYS A 97 -32.38 -28.58 16.98
CA LYS A 97 -31.59 -29.78 16.69
C LYS A 97 -32.17 -30.45 15.44
N PRO A 98 -31.42 -31.35 14.77
CA PRO A 98 -31.93 -32.10 13.62
C PRO A 98 -33.25 -32.83 13.91
N GLU A 99 -33.42 -33.34 15.13
CA GLU A 99 -34.64 -34.06 15.53
C GLU A 99 -35.86 -33.15 15.69
N ASN A 100 -35.67 -31.83 15.68
CA ASN A 100 -36.75 -30.84 15.77
C ASN A 100 -37.12 -30.24 14.41
N ASP A 101 -36.54 -30.73 13.32
CA ASP A 101 -36.90 -30.30 11.98
C ASP A 101 -38.26 -30.86 11.58
N SER A 102 -39.05 -30.07 10.84
CA SER A 102 -40.23 -30.59 10.13
C SER A 102 -39.77 -31.48 8.97
N ASP A 103 -40.64 -32.37 8.50
CA ASP A 103 -40.32 -33.27 7.37
C ASP A 103 -39.82 -32.50 6.13
N LYS A 104 -40.45 -31.36 5.83
CA LYS A 104 -40.02 -30.46 4.76
C LYS A 104 -38.63 -29.87 5.01
N VAL A 105 -38.36 -29.38 6.22
CA VAL A 105 -37.02 -28.86 6.56
C VAL A 105 -35.97 -29.96 6.42
N ALA A 106 -36.25 -31.17 6.93
CA ALA A 106 -35.33 -32.30 6.82
C ALA A 106 -35.03 -32.67 5.35
N GLU A 107 -36.03 -32.59 4.46
CA GLU A 107 -35.84 -32.79 3.02
C GLU A 107 -34.91 -31.73 2.42
N TYR A 108 -35.14 -30.44 2.67
CA TYR A 108 -34.30 -29.37 2.11
C TYR A 108 -32.91 -29.31 2.72
N VAL A 109 -32.77 -29.64 4.01
CA VAL A 109 -31.45 -29.81 4.66
C VAL A 109 -30.70 -30.98 4.01
N LYS A 110 -31.39 -32.08 3.66
CA LYS A 110 -30.78 -33.17 2.91
C LYS A 110 -30.34 -32.73 1.51
N LYS A 111 -31.19 -32.01 0.77
CA LYS A 111 -30.83 -31.43 -0.55
C LYS A 111 -29.61 -30.52 -0.44
N PHE A 112 -29.54 -29.69 0.60
CA PHE A 112 -28.38 -28.84 0.88
C PHE A 112 -27.11 -29.68 1.14
N ASN A 113 -27.20 -30.72 1.97
CA ASN A 113 -26.08 -31.62 2.22
C ASN A 113 -25.60 -32.32 0.94
N ASP A 114 -26.52 -32.80 0.11
CA ASP A 114 -26.21 -33.47 -1.16
C ASP A 114 -25.55 -32.50 -2.15
N TYR A 115 -26.06 -31.26 -2.26
CA TYR A 115 -25.45 -30.19 -3.04
C TYR A 115 -24.04 -29.84 -2.55
N CYS A 116 -23.86 -29.68 -1.24
CA CYS A 116 -22.57 -29.36 -0.64
C CYS A 116 -21.57 -30.49 -0.86
N ALA A 117 -21.97 -31.76 -0.66
CA ALA A 117 -21.12 -32.92 -0.91
C ALA A 117 -20.69 -33.00 -2.39
N ALA A 118 -21.62 -32.78 -3.32
CA ALA A 118 -21.33 -32.77 -4.76
C ALA A 118 -20.33 -31.68 -5.18
N ASN A 119 -20.34 -30.53 -4.48
CA ASN A 119 -19.46 -29.39 -4.78
C ASN A 119 -18.19 -29.34 -3.89
N GLY A 120 -18.01 -30.32 -2.99
CA GLY A 120 -16.85 -30.44 -2.11
C GLY A 120 -16.83 -29.48 -0.93
N TYR A 121 -18.00 -29.06 -0.43
CA TYR A 121 -18.14 -28.32 0.82
C TYR A 121 -18.30 -29.26 2.01
N THR A 122 -17.78 -28.82 3.16
CA THR A 122 -18.03 -29.44 4.47
C THR A 122 -19.21 -28.74 5.12
N VAL A 123 -20.30 -29.46 5.38
CA VAL A 123 -21.47 -28.90 6.07
C VAL A 123 -21.26 -28.90 7.59
N VAL A 124 -21.59 -27.78 8.22
CA VAL A 124 -21.56 -27.59 9.66
C VAL A 124 -22.96 -27.19 10.13
N ARG A 125 -23.52 -28.00 11.03
CA ARG A 125 -24.74 -27.68 11.75
C ARG A 125 -24.44 -27.46 13.22
N LEU A 126 -24.68 -26.24 13.70
CA LEU A 126 -24.55 -25.89 15.11
C LEU A 126 -25.94 -25.93 15.76
N ASN A 127 -26.08 -26.76 16.78
CA ASN A 127 -27.32 -26.87 17.55
C ASN A 127 -27.53 -25.64 18.43
N ALA A 128 -28.79 -25.31 18.70
CA ALA A 128 -29.12 -24.21 19.60
C ALA A 128 -28.57 -24.44 21.03
N ILE A 129 -27.90 -23.42 21.56
CA ILE A 129 -27.44 -23.35 22.94
C ILE A 129 -28.44 -22.56 23.77
N MET A 130 -29.00 -23.20 24.78
CA MET A 130 -30.07 -22.63 25.62
C MET A 130 -29.52 -22.22 26.99
N MET A 131 -29.90 -21.03 27.46
CA MET A 131 -29.75 -20.59 28.84
C MET A 131 -30.94 -21.11 29.66
N ASN A 132 -30.66 -21.86 30.73
CA ASN A 132 -31.65 -22.42 31.66
C ASN A 132 -32.77 -23.24 30.97
N GLY A 133 -32.50 -23.82 29.79
CA GLY A 133 -33.43 -24.67 29.03
C GLY A 133 -34.60 -23.96 28.35
N LYS A 134 -34.89 -22.68 28.66
CA LYS A 134 -36.06 -21.95 28.14
C LYS A 134 -35.73 -20.82 27.16
N LYS A 135 -34.60 -20.13 27.35
CA LYS A 135 -34.18 -18.99 26.50
C LYS A 135 -32.92 -19.36 25.73
N TYR A 136 -32.68 -18.79 24.55
CA TYR A 136 -31.37 -18.93 23.89
C TYR A 136 -30.30 -18.26 24.75
N ALA A 137 -29.12 -18.90 24.86
CA ALA A 137 -27.92 -18.21 25.32
C ALA A 137 -27.58 -17.11 24.31
N SER A 138 -26.88 -16.06 24.74
CA SER A 138 -26.47 -14.97 23.82
C SER A 138 -25.66 -15.54 22.66
N GLY A 139 -26.06 -15.26 21.41
CA GLY A 139 -25.47 -15.85 20.20
C GLY A 139 -25.63 -17.37 20.06
N GLY A 140 -26.51 -18.00 20.84
CA GLY A 140 -26.71 -19.44 20.90
C GLY A 140 -27.74 -19.99 19.91
N GLN A 141 -28.22 -19.19 18.95
CA GLN A 141 -29.16 -19.68 17.95
C GLN A 141 -28.52 -20.76 17.07
N GLN A 142 -29.32 -21.69 16.57
CA GLN A 142 -28.87 -22.71 15.64
C GLN A 142 -28.36 -22.09 14.33
N GLN A 143 -27.33 -22.69 13.74
CA GLN A 143 -26.71 -22.23 12.50
C GLN A 143 -26.50 -23.43 11.58
N LEU A 144 -26.75 -23.25 10.28
CA LEU A 144 -26.48 -24.25 9.25
C LEU A 144 -25.79 -23.56 8.07
N PHE A 145 -24.58 -24.00 7.80
CA PHE A 145 -23.75 -23.46 6.72
C PHE A 145 -22.80 -24.54 6.23
N ALA A 146 -22.16 -24.28 5.11
CA ALA A 146 -21.12 -25.13 4.56
C ALA A 146 -19.90 -24.29 4.21
N TYR A 147 -18.73 -24.91 4.21
CA TYR A 147 -17.50 -24.21 3.85
C TYR A 147 -16.55 -25.08 3.03
N LYS A 148 -15.71 -24.43 2.22
CA LYS A 148 -14.68 -25.08 1.40
C LYS A 148 -13.38 -24.30 1.49
N ASP A 149 -12.34 -24.90 2.04
CA ASP A 149 -11.03 -24.25 2.14
C ASP A 149 -10.47 -23.94 0.75
N LEU A 150 -10.04 -22.70 0.56
CA LEU A 150 -9.45 -22.26 -0.70
C LEU A 150 -7.94 -22.53 -0.68
N PRO A 151 -7.38 -23.17 -1.73
CA PRO A 151 -5.95 -23.39 -1.81
C PRO A 151 -5.22 -22.05 -1.97
N ILE A 152 -3.97 -21.99 -1.49
CA ILE A 152 -3.13 -20.77 -1.54
C ILE A 152 -2.96 -20.27 -2.98
N THR A 153 -2.90 -21.18 -3.96
CA THR A 153 -2.83 -20.85 -5.39
C THR A 153 -4.02 -20.01 -5.86
N ASN A 154 -5.23 -20.34 -5.40
CA ASN A 154 -6.43 -19.57 -5.73
C ASN A 154 -6.35 -18.18 -5.13
N ARG A 155 -5.90 -18.06 -3.86
CA ARG A 155 -5.72 -16.74 -3.21
C ARG A 155 -4.71 -15.88 -3.95
N LEU A 156 -3.56 -16.45 -4.31
CA LEU A 156 -2.52 -15.76 -5.05
C LEU A 156 -3.04 -15.29 -6.42
N TRP A 157 -3.78 -16.15 -7.13
CA TRP A 157 -4.37 -15.80 -8.41
C TRP A 157 -5.43 -14.70 -8.28
N THR A 158 -6.34 -14.80 -7.31
CA THR A 158 -7.35 -13.78 -7.01
C THR A 158 -6.69 -12.45 -6.67
N TYR A 159 -5.64 -12.47 -5.86
CA TYR A 159 -4.88 -11.27 -5.50
C TYR A 159 -4.27 -10.60 -6.73
N VAL A 160 -3.59 -11.36 -7.60
CA VAL A 160 -2.97 -10.82 -8.82
C VAL A 160 -4.02 -10.33 -9.82
N LYS A 161 -5.14 -11.05 -9.97
CA LYS A 161 -6.24 -10.66 -10.85
C LYS A 161 -6.83 -9.30 -10.44
N ASN A 162 -6.93 -9.05 -9.14
CA ASN A 162 -7.53 -7.83 -8.59
C ASN A 162 -6.54 -6.68 -8.42
N LEU A 163 -5.24 -6.90 -8.69
CA LEU A 163 -4.20 -5.89 -8.44
C LEU A 163 -4.36 -4.62 -9.28
N ILE A 164 -4.83 -4.75 -10.52
CA ILE A 164 -5.05 -3.62 -11.43
C ILE A 164 -6.54 -3.54 -11.71
N HIS A 165 -7.17 -2.47 -11.21
CA HIS A 165 -8.54 -2.13 -11.53
C HIS A 165 -8.56 -1.06 -12.62
N VAL A 166 -9.29 -1.32 -13.70
CA VAL A 166 -9.54 -0.35 -14.75
C VAL A 166 -11.01 0.03 -14.69
N ASP A 167 -11.26 1.30 -14.40
CA ASP A 167 -12.61 1.83 -14.35
C ASP A 167 -13.24 1.81 -15.74
N ASN A 168 -14.53 1.49 -15.80
CA ASN A 168 -15.28 1.37 -17.04
C ASN A 168 -16.71 1.84 -16.86
N ILE A 169 -17.30 2.35 -17.93
CA ILE A 169 -18.66 2.90 -17.94
C ILE A 169 -19.74 1.88 -17.55
N HIS A 170 -19.43 0.58 -17.57
CA HIS A 170 -20.37 -0.49 -17.19
C HIS A 170 -20.22 -0.91 -15.71
N TYR A 171 -19.46 -0.18 -14.90
CA TYR A 171 -19.29 -0.51 -13.49
C TYR A 171 -20.63 -0.48 -12.76
N VAL A 172 -21.42 0.58 -12.93
CA VAL A 172 -22.71 0.72 -12.24
C VAL A 172 -23.72 -0.32 -12.74
N GLU A 173 -23.79 -0.54 -14.05
CA GLU A 173 -24.67 -1.56 -14.66
C GLU A 173 -24.38 -2.96 -14.09
N LYS A 174 -23.11 -3.31 -13.92
CA LYS A 174 -22.70 -4.58 -13.27
C LYS A 174 -23.08 -4.65 -11.80
N LEU A 175 -23.19 -3.51 -11.12
CA LEU A 175 -23.50 -3.43 -9.70
C LEU A 175 -25.01 -3.47 -9.43
N THR A 176 -25.81 -2.76 -10.23
CA THR A 176 -27.26 -2.61 -10.02
C THR A 176 -28.11 -3.53 -10.91
N GLY A 177 -27.51 -4.12 -11.94
CA GLY A 177 -28.20 -4.92 -12.95
C GLY A 177 -28.90 -4.09 -14.04
N THR A 178 -28.88 -2.75 -13.93
CA THR A 178 -29.50 -1.83 -14.89
C THR A 178 -28.57 -0.68 -15.23
N PRO A 179 -28.43 -0.30 -16.51
CA PRO A 179 -27.60 0.83 -16.90
C PRO A 179 -28.17 2.16 -16.38
N LEU A 180 -27.30 3.11 -16.07
CA LEU A 180 -27.70 4.48 -15.70
C LEU A 180 -28.18 5.26 -16.93
N GLU A 181 -29.09 6.20 -16.70
CA GLU A 181 -29.44 7.21 -17.70
C GLU A 181 -28.19 8.04 -18.09
N ASN A 182 -27.94 8.19 -19.39
CA ASN A 182 -26.77 8.87 -19.94
C ASN A 182 -25.41 8.26 -19.55
N GLN A 183 -25.30 6.93 -19.52
CA GLN A 183 -24.04 6.21 -19.36
C GLN A 183 -23.04 6.59 -20.47
N GLY A 184 -21.82 6.97 -20.11
CA GLY A 184 -20.82 7.42 -21.07
C GLY A 184 -19.69 8.23 -20.45
N LEU A 185 -18.81 8.74 -21.31
CA LEU A 185 -17.73 9.65 -20.94
C LEU A 185 -18.04 11.06 -21.44
N THR A 186 -17.82 12.05 -20.58
CA THR A 186 -18.01 13.47 -20.91
C THR A 186 -16.68 14.18 -20.74
N PHE A 187 -16.26 14.92 -21.77
CA PHE A 187 -15.11 15.81 -21.69
C PHE A 187 -15.58 17.25 -21.45
N THR A 188 -14.93 17.94 -20.52
CA THR A 188 -15.15 19.37 -20.28
C THR A 188 -13.83 20.12 -20.23
N LEU A 189 -13.83 21.36 -20.72
CA LEU A 189 -12.71 22.30 -20.57
C LEU A 189 -12.81 23.10 -19.26
N HIS A 190 -14.00 23.17 -18.66
CA HIS A 190 -14.27 23.89 -17.43
C HIS A 190 -14.96 22.95 -16.44
N ASP A 191 -14.25 22.62 -15.38
CA ASP A 191 -14.65 21.60 -14.43
C ASP A 191 -15.85 22.05 -13.57
N PRO A 192 -16.96 21.28 -13.53
CA PRO A 192 -18.08 21.55 -12.64
C PRO A 192 -17.70 21.59 -11.16
N ALA A 193 -16.67 20.84 -10.72
CA ALA A 193 -16.17 20.89 -9.34
C ALA A 193 -15.67 22.28 -8.92
N TYR A 194 -15.33 23.15 -9.89
CA TYR A 194 -14.95 24.55 -9.66
C TYR A 194 -16.05 25.54 -10.05
N GLY A 195 -17.31 25.10 -10.08
CA GLY A 195 -18.45 25.93 -10.51
C GLY A 195 -18.49 26.21 -12.02
N GLY A 196 -17.64 25.56 -12.83
CA GLY A 196 -17.67 25.68 -14.29
C GLY A 196 -17.04 26.96 -14.87
N GLU A 197 -16.41 27.81 -14.06
CA GLU A 197 -15.80 29.07 -14.54
C GLU A 197 -14.29 28.93 -14.82
N LYS A 198 -13.61 28.06 -14.07
CA LYS A 198 -12.15 27.88 -14.17
C LYS A 198 -11.80 26.97 -15.35
N PHE A 199 -10.88 27.41 -16.22
CA PHE A 199 -10.27 26.52 -17.21
C PHE A 199 -9.53 25.38 -16.50
N SER A 200 -10.11 24.20 -16.56
CA SER A 200 -9.71 23.02 -15.81
C SER A 200 -10.21 21.79 -16.57
N PRO A 201 -9.45 21.31 -17.57
CA PRO A 201 -9.88 20.18 -18.37
C PRO A 201 -10.09 18.92 -17.53
N ALA A 202 -11.21 18.24 -17.76
CA ALA A 202 -11.55 16.99 -17.08
C ALA A 202 -12.30 16.01 -17.99
N ILE A 203 -12.08 14.71 -17.76
CA ILE A 203 -12.85 13.61 -18.31
C ILE A 203 -13.67 13.03 -17.15
N MET A 204 -14.97 13.13 -17.28
CA MET A 204 -15.93 12.59 -16.33
C MET A 204 -16.57 11.31 -16.90
N GLY A 205 -16.82 10.33 -16.04
CA GLY A 205 -17.55 9.11 -16.38
C GLY A 205 -18.90 9.07 -15.68
N ASN A 206 -19.91 8.64 -16.42
CA ASN A 206 -21.22 8.30 -15.88
C ASN A 206 -21.44 6.80 -16.12
N GLY A 207 -21.67 6.04 -15.04
CA GLY A 207 -21.64 4.58 -15.04
C GLY A 207 -20.30 3.97 -14.62
N THR A 208 -19.27 4.78 -14.37
CA THR A 208 -17.97 4.40 -13.79
C THR A 208 -17.99 4.38 -12.27
N TYR A 209 -16.97 3.80 -11.64
CA TYR A 209 -16.79 3.85 -10.18
C TYR A 209 -16.46 5.26 -9.68
N TYR A 210 -15.51 5.95 -10.33
CA TYR A 210 -15.21 7.35 -10.09
C TYR A 210 -15.98 8.25 -11.06
N LYS A 211 -16.49 9.40 -10.58
CA LYS A 211 -17.08 10.39 -11.49
C LYS A 211 -16.01 11.09 -12.32
N TYR A 212 -14.88 11.45 -11.71
CA TYR A 212 -13.75 12.09 -12.40
C TYR A 212 -12.69 11.05 -12.71
N LEU A 213 -12.43 10.76 -13.99
CA LEU A 213 -11.46 9.76 -14.43
C LEU A 213 -10.09 10.36 -14.72
N LEU A 214 -10.07 11.57 -15.27
CA LEU A 214 -8.88 12.37 -15.53
C LEU A 214 -9.24 13.82 -15.24
N TYR A 215 -8.42 14.55 -14.49
CA TYR A 215 -8.69 15.95 -14.20
C TYR A 215 -7.39 16.72 -13.97
N CYS A 216 -7.42 18.01 -14.26
CA CYS A 216 -6.31 18.91 -14.02
C CYS A 216 -6.61 19.79 -12.81
N ASP A 217 -5.63 19.97 -11.92
CA ASP A 217 -5.75 20.95 -10.83
C ASP A 217 -4.41 21.65 -10.55
N ASN A 218 -4.37 22.48 -9.50
CA ASN A 218 -3.17 23.24 -9.14
C ASN A 218 -2.21 22.45 -8.21
N ARG A 219 -2.52 21.18 -7.89
CA ARG A 219 -1.70 20.31 -7.04
C ARG A 219 -0.83 19.45 -7.95
N PHE A 220 0.47 19.40 -7.67
CA PHE A 220 1.37 18.49 -8.40
C PHE A 220 1.11 17.02 -7.99
N PRO A 221 1.01 16.06 -8.94
CA PRO A 221 1.10 16.25 -10.39
C PRO A 221 -0.15 16.97 -10.95
N PHE A 222 0.04 17.99 -11.80
CA PHE A 222 -1.07 18.83 -12.29
C PHE A 222 -2.13 18.09 -13.11
N VAL A 223 -1.86 16.83 -13.49
CA VAL A 223 -2.79 15.93 -14.15
C VAL A 223 -2.95 14.71 -13.26
N HIS A 224 -4.20 14.45 -12.86
CA HIS A 224 -4.59 13.34 -12.00
C HIS A 224 -5.40 12.33 -12.79
N GLN A 225 -5.33 11.07 -12.37
CA GLN A 225 -6.06 9.98 -13.01
C GLN A 225 -6.63 9.02 -11.98
N ASN A 226 -7.88 8.63 -12.18
CA ASN A 226 -8.60 7.59 -11.44
C ASN A 226 -9.00 6.40 -12.34
N LEU A 227 -8.62 6.43 -13.63
CA LEU A 227 -8.97 5.40 -14.61
C LEU A 227 -8.34 4.05 -14.27
N VAL A 228 -7.08 4.05 -13.84
CA VAL A 228 -6.34 2.82 -13.50
C VAL A 228 -5.89 2.92 -12.05
N LYS A 229 -6.44 2.05 -11.19
CA LYS A 229 -6.11 1.98 -9.77
C LYS A 229 -5.32 0.72 -9.47
N LEU A 230 -4.25 0.88 -8.68
CA LEU A 230 -3.55 -0.23 -8.07
C LEU A 230 -4.25 -0.58 -6.75
N GLN A 231 -4.75 -1.80 -6.65
CA GLN A 231 -5.38 -2.31 -5.43
C GLN A 231 -4.40 -3.27 -4.75
N LEU A 232 -3.66 -2.75 -3.78
CA LEU A 232 -2.64 -3.52 -3.07
C LEU A 232 -3.25 -4.50 -2.07
N GLY A 233 -4.53 -4.34 -1.74
CA GLY A 233 -5.28 -5.19 -0.83
C GLY A 233 -6.03 -4.34 0.19
N THR A 234 -7.16 -4.85 0.67
CA THR A 234 -7.95 -4.17 1.70
C THR A 234 -7.36 -4.47 3.08
N SER A 235 -7.23 -3.45 3.91
CA SER A 235 -6.87 -3.60 5.31
C SER A 235 -8.10 -3.97 6.14
N TYR A 236 -7.92 -4.87 7.10
CA TYR A 236 -9.01 -5.33 7.95
C TYR A 236 -8.74 -5.16 9.46
N ALA A 237 -7.55 -4.69 9.85
CA ALA A 237 -7.24 -4.33 11.22
C ALA A 237 -6.62 -2.93 11.33
N VAL A 238 -5.67 -2.58 10.45
CA VAL A 238 -4.97 -1.29 10.53
C VAL A 238 -5.89 -0.12 10.18
N ASN A 239 -6.52 -0.19 9.01
CA ASN A 239 -7.51 0.76 8.49
C ASN A 239 -8.64 -0.02 7.83
N TYR A 240 -9.57 -0.49 8.65
CA TYR A 240 -10.65 -1.38 8.23
C TYR A 240 -11.36 -0.88 6.96
N GLY A 241 -11.41 -1.73 5.92
CA GLY A 241 -12.11 -1.47 4.66
C GLY A 241 -11.37 -0.53 3.70
N VAL A 242 -10.15 -0.10 4.01
CA VAL A 242 -9.37 0.82 3.16
C VAL A 242 -8.26 0.07 2.44
N ASP A 243 -8.07 0.36 1.16
CA ASP A 243 -6.94 -0.19 0.40
C ASP A 243 -5.59 0.28 0.98
N VAL A 244 -4.60 -0.59 0.90
CA VAL A 244 -3.24 -0.36 1.41
C VAL A 244 -2.53 0.79 0.70
N PHE A 245 -2.74 0.94 -0.61
CA PHE A 245 -2.19 2.07 -1.37
C PHE A 245 -2.78 3.38 -0.86
N ASP A 246 -4.11 3.44 -0.71
CA ASP A 246 -4.82 4.61 -0.17
C ASP A 246 -4.37 4.94 1.26
N THR A 247 -4.11 3.93 2.09
CA THR A 247 -3.54 4.12 3.43
C THR A 247 -2.20 4.83 3.42
N MET A 248 -1.36 4.58 2.41
CA MET A 248 -0.03 5.21 2.30
C MET A 248 -0.09 6.60 1.65
N THR A 249 -1.06 6.85 0.77
CA THR A 249 -1.11 8.04 -0.11
C THR A 249 -2.13 9.11 0.31
N LYS A 250 -3.11 8.79 1.17
CA LYS A 250 -4.06 9.79 1.70
C LYS A 250 -3.39 10.83 2.60
N THR A 251 -3.82 12.08 2.49
CA THR A 251 -3.37 13.22 3.31
C THR A 251 -3.75 13.05 4.79
N GLN A 252 -3.01 13.71 5.68
CA GLN A 252 -3.15 13.60 7.14
C GLN A 252 -3.28 14.98 7.80
N GLY A 253 -3.55 15.04 9.11
CA GLY A 253 -3.66 16.31 9.87
C GLY A 253 -5.06 16.94 9.83
N SER A 254 -5.13 18.22 10.20
CA SER A 254 -6.37 19.00 10.23
C SER A 254 -7.03 19.13 8.85
N TYR A 255 -8.37 19.19 8.84
CA TYR A 255 -9.16 19.43 7.63
C TYR A 255 -8.89 20.83 7.07
N VAL A 256 -8.81 20.91 5.74
CA VAL A 256 -8.70 22.19 5.04
C VAL A 256 -10.10 22.55 4.55
N MET A 257 -10.75 23.48 5.23
CA MET A 257 -12.07 23.97 4.82
C MET A 257 -11.92 24.96 3.68
N THR A 258 -12.70 24.75 2.63
CA THR A 258 -12.82 25.65 1.49
C THR A 258 -14.28 25.78 1.07
N THR A 259 -14.67 26.96 0.60
CA THR A 259 -15.98 27.17 -0.02
C THR A 259 -16.14 26.22 -1.21
N THR A 260 -17.02 25.24 -1.07
CA THR A 260 -17.23 24.15 -2.05
C THR A 260 -18.63 24.28 -2.62
N ILE A 261 -18.73 24.27 -3.95
CA ILE A 261 -20.00 24.28 -4.68
C ILE A 261 -20.32 22.84 -5.09
N PHE A 262 -21.31 22.25 -4.45
CA PHE A 262 -21.74 20.89 -4.74
C PHE A 262 -22.58 20.81 -6.03
N PRO A 263 -22.74 19.62 -6.64
CA PRO A 263 -23.47 19.45 -7.90
C PRO A 263 -24.91 20.00 -7.92
N THR A 264 -25.58 20.09 -6.78
CA THR A 264 -26.92 20.72 -6.65
C THR A 264 -26.89 22.25 -6.71
N GLY A 265 -25.72 22.87 -6.68
CA GLY A 265 -25.52 24.31 -6.51
C GLY A 265 -25.41 24.76 -5.05
N LEU A 266 -25.58 23.84 -4.09
CA LEU A 266 -25.38 24.12 -2.66
C LEU A 266 -23.93 24.54 -2.41
N THR A 267 -23.75 25.68 -1.74
CA THR A 267 -22.43 26.21 -1.38
C THR A 267 -22.27 26.17 0.14
N GLU A 268 -21.22 25.51 0.61
CA GLU A 268 -20.88 25.43 2.03
C GLU A 268 -19.36 25.33 2.24
N GLU A 269 -18.90 25.61 3.45
CA GLU A 269 -17.51 25.35 3.84
C GLU A 269 -17.36 23.85 4.11
N SER A 270 -16.61 23.18 3.24
CA SER A 270 -16.33 21.75 3.37
C SER A 270 -14.84 21.46 3.09
N ALA A 271 -14.36 20.35 3.62
CA ALA A 271 -13.05 19.79 3.29
C ALA A 271 -13.13 18.70 2.22
N ASP A 272 -14.30 18.50 1.61
CA ASP A 272 -14.53 17.44 0.63
C ASP A 272 -13.78 17.69 -0.69
N ASP A 273 -13.13 16.65 -1.22
CA ASP A 273 -12.46 16.66 -2.52
C ASP A 273 -13.41 16.10 -3.59
N LEU A 274 -14.12 16.98 -4.30
CA LEU A 274 -15.10 16.61 -5.33
C LEU A 274 -14.51 15.74 -6.46
N HIS A 275 -13.20 15.82 -6.73
CA HIS A 275 -12.54 14.98 -7.73
C HIS A 275 -12.36 13.53 -7.30
N SER A 276 -12.52 13.25 -6.00
CA SER A 276 -12.41 11.90 -5.43
C SER A 276 -13.74 11.16 -5.34
N VAL A 277 -14.83 11.74 -5.87
CA VAL A 277 -16.18 11.23 -5.69
C VAL A 277 -16.40 9.86 -6.36
N THR A 278 -17.01 8.95 -5.61
CA THR A 278 -17.27 7.56 -6.03
C THR A 278 -18.75 7.21 -5.95
N TYR A 279 -19.17 6.30 -6.82
CA TYR A 279 -20.55 5.81 -6.90
C TYR A 279 -20.90 4.90 -5.72
N VAL A 280 -22.05 5.16 -5.10
CA VAL A 280 -22.64 4.31 -4.06
C VAL A 280 -24.14 4.17 -4.34
N ALA A 281 -24.59 2.98 -4.73
CA ALA A 281 -25.98 2.74 -5.12
C ALA A 281 -26.98 3.14 -4.02
N GLY A 282 -27.97 3.97 -4.36
CA GLY A 282 -29.03 4.41 -3.46
C GLY A 282 -28.57 5.33 -2.32
N SER A 283 -27.33 5.85 -2.38
CA SER A 283 -26.76 6.66 -1.31
C SER A 283 -27.45 8.00 -1.12
N ARG A 284 -28.04 8.54 -2.18
CA ARG A 284 -28.79 9.80 -2.14
C ARG A 284 -30.10 9.64 -1.37
N ASP A 285 -30.82 8.56 -1.62
CA ASP A 285 -32.09 8.27 -0.94
C ASP A 285 -31.87 7.81 0.51
N ALA A 286 -30.73 7.18 0.79
CA ALA A 286 -30.36 6.73 2.13
C ALA A 286 -29.95 7.87 3.09
N ASN A 287 -29.51 9.03 2.58
CA ASN A 287 -29.03 10.13 3.41
C ASN A 287 -29.44 11.50 2.84
N LYS A 288 -30.22 12.24 3.62
CA LYS A 288 -30.69 13.58 3.22
C LYS A 288 -29.57 14.55 2.86
N ILE A 289 -28.42 14.49 3.54
CA ILE A 289 -27.25 15.34 3.22
C ILE A 289 -26.75 15.04 1.80
N ASN A 290 -26.76 13.77 1.40
CA ASN A 290 -26.38 13.39 0.04
C ASN A 290 -27.39 13.92 -0.97
N ALA A 291 -28.70 13.87 -0.66
CA ALA A 291 -29.74 14.46 -1.52
C ALA A 291 -29.63 15.98 -1.67
N ASP A 292 -29.21 16.68 -0.61
CA ASP A 292 -29.02 18.13 -0.65
C ASP A 292 -27.74 18.54 -1.42
N ARG A 293 -26.72 17.67 -1.47
CA ARG A 293 -25.41 17.94 -2.11
C ARG A 293 -25.30 17.39 -3.54
N PHE A 294 -25.81 16.20 -3.82
CA PHE A 294 -25.56 15.49 -5.09
C PHE A 294 -26.83 15.29 -5.92
N THR A 295 -26.68 15.43 -7.23
CA THR A 295 -27.77 15.18 -8.19
C THR A 295 -27.87 13.70 -8.58
N ASP A 296 -26.85 12.90 -8.29
CA ASP A 296 -26.76 11.47 -8.56
C ASP A 296 -26.14 10.71 -7.37
N ASP A 297 -26.00 9.39 -7.49
CA ASP A 297 -25.46 8.50 -6.45
C ASP A 297 -23.93 8.54 -6.34
N TYR A 298 -23.25 9.51 -6.98
CA TYR A 298 -21.84 9.78 -6.74
C TYR A 298 -21.68 10.67 -5.51
N THR A 299 -21.66 10.06 -4.32
CA THR A 299 -21.76 10.81 -3.05
C THR A 299 -20.60 10.55 -2.09
N ASN A 300 -19.79 9.51 -2.32
CA ASN A 300 -18.73 9.13 -1.39
C ASN A 300 -17.41 9.83 -1.76
N LEU A 301 -16.96 10.70 -0.86
CA LEU A 301 -15.83 11.61 -1.05
C LEU A 301 -14.70 11.34 -0.06
N THR A 302 -13.50 11.70 -0.47
CA THR A 302 -12.37 11.87 0.44
C THR A 302 -12.22 13.34 0.83
N THR A 303 -11.60 13.58 1.97
CA THR A 303 -11.40 14.94 2.50
C THR A 303 -9.96 15.41 2.31
N VAL A 304 -9.77 16.67 1.93
CA VAL A 304 -8.48 17.36 1.89
C VAL A 304 -8.03 17.68 3.31
N LYS A 305 -6.78 17.30 3.62
CA LYS A 305 -6.14 17.58 4.91
C LYS A 305 -4.82 18.33 4.70
N ALA A 306 -4.43 19.13 5.69
CA ALA A 306 -3.31 20.07 5.57
C ALA A 306 -1.93 19.38 5.50
N GLY A 307 -1.81 18.21 6.14
CA GLY A 307 -0.59 17.42 6.23
C GLY A 307 -0.38 16.49 5.03
N LYS A 308 0.87 16.05 4.87
CA LYS A 308 1.25 15.11 3.81
C LYS A 308 0.70 13.71 4.08
N SER A 309 0.69 12.88 3.05
CA SER A 309 0.46 11.45 3.23
C SER A 309 1.60 10.77 3.98
N LYS A 310 1.36 9.55 4.47
CA LYS A 310 2.40 8.76 5.14
C LYS A 310 3.64 8.62 4.27
N MET A 311 3.43 8.25 3.01
CA MET A 311 4.47 8.16 2.01
C MET A 311 5.11 9.53 1.74
N GLY A 312 4.33 10.61 1.71
CA GLY A 312 4.82 11.97 1.51
C GLY A 312 5.77 12.46 2.60
N TYR A 313 5.47 12.17 3.88
CA TYR A 313 6.39 12.49 4.99
C TYR A 313 7.68 11.68 4.91
N SER A 314 7.57 10.35 4.74
CA SER A 314 8.70 9.44 4.56
C SER A 314 9.61 9.87 3.41
N PHE A 315 9.01 10.18 2.27
CA PHE A 315 9.72 10.63 1.08
C PHE A 315 10.45 11.96 1.31
N THR A 316 9.80 12.91 1.97
CA THR A 316 10.40 14.23 2.27
C THR A 316 11.65 14.09 3.15
N ILE A 317 11.56 13.39 4.28
CA ILE A 317 12.72 13.22 5.17
C ILE A 317 13.80 12.36 4.52
N GLY A 318 13.41 11.29 3.81
CA GLY A 318 14.34 10.37 3.18
C GLY A 318 15.10 11.02 2.02
N LEU A 319 14.41 11.80 1.19
CA LEU A 319 15.02 12.49 0.05
C LEU A 319 16.01 13.57 0.49
N ILE A 320 15.66 14.37 1.51
CA ILE A 320 16.56 15.40 2.04
C ILE A 320 17.76 14.74 2.75
N ALA A 321 17.53 13.68 3.53
CA ALA A 321 18.60 12.93 4.18
C ALA A 321 19.54 12.28 3.16
N MET A 322 19.01 11.73 2.07
CA MET A 322 19.77 11.20 0.96
C MET A 322 20.64 12.29 0.30
N PHE A 323 20.07 13.46 0.02
CA PHE A 323 20.82 14.56 -0.57
C PHE A 323 21.96 15.01 0.34
N LEU A 324 21.68 15.20 1.63
CA LEU A 324 22.69 15.50 2.65
C LEU A 324 23.79 14.42 2.70
N ALA A 325 23.40 13.15 2.61
CA ALA A 325 24.32 12.04 2.65
C ALA A 325 25.23 11.94 1.43
N TYR A 326 24.75 12.29 0.23
CA TYR A 326 25.61 12.40 -0.95
C TYR A 326 26.50 13.65 -0.90
N LEU A 327 25.93 14.78 -0.46
CA LEU A 327 26.64 16.06 -0.34
C LEU A 327 27.83 15.98 0.61
N ILE A 328 27.72 15.23 1.70
CA ILE A 328 28.80 15.07 2.69
C ILE A 328 29.61 13.80 2.41
N GLY A 329 28.93 12.68 2.20
CA GLY A 329 29.57 11.37 2.13
C GLY A 329 30.48 11.18 0.92
N LEU A 330 30.12 11.72 -0.26
CA LEU A 330 30.96 11.59 -1.45
C LEU A 330 32.22 12.45 -1.38
N PRO A 331 32.17 13.75 -1.02
CA PRO A 331 33.39 14.52 -0.82
C PRO A 331 34.31 13.92 0.25
N MET A 332 33.75 13.44 1.35
CA MET A 332 34.53 12.79 2.41
C MET A 332 35.17 11.48 1.93
N GLY A 333 34.44 10.62 1.21
CA GLY A 333 35.00 9.39 0.63
C GLY A 333 36.13 9.66 -0.36
N LEU A 334 35.98 10.68 -1.20
CA LEU A 334 37.02 11.16 -2.12
C LEU A 334 38.27 11.64 -1.36
N LEU A 335 38.08 12.45 -0.31
CA LEU A 335 39.16 12.97 0.52
C LEU A 335 39.91 11.87 1.27
N MET A 336 39.19 10.85 1.76
CA MET A 336 39.78 9.67 2.39
C MET A 336 40.64 8.88 1.40
N ALA A 337 40.16 8.66 0.17
CA ALA A 337 40.93 7.96 -0.86
C ALA A 337 42.20 8.73 -1.27
N LYS A 338 42.09 10.05 -1.42
CA LYS A 338 43.24 10.91 -1.76
C LYS A 338 44.32 10.90 -0.67
N HIS A 339 43.91 10.77 0.59
CA HIS A 339 44.80 10.74 1.75
C HIS A 339 44.88 9.35 2.37
N LYS A 340 44.87 8.31 1.53
CA LYS A 340 44.95 6.92 1.96
C LYS A 340 46.04 6.72 3.02
N ASP A 341 45.67 6.04 4.11
CA ASP A 341 46.49 5.71 5.28
C ASP A 341 47.00 6.92 6.11
N LYS A 342 46.55 8.14 5.79
CA LYS A 342 46.84 9.37 6.55
C LYS A 342 45.71 9.72 7.53
N LEU A 343 45.85 10.84 8.23
CA LEU A 343 44.94 11.26 9.29
C LEU A 343 43.46 11.37 8.84
N ILE A 344 43.19 11.99 7.70
CA ILE A 344 41.82 12.17 7.17
C ILE A 344 41.15 10.82 6.93
N ASP A 345 41.89 9.87 6.36
CA ASP A 345 41.41 8.51 6.12
C ASP A 345 41.13 7.76 7.43
N LYS A 346 42.04 7.87 8.41
CA LYS A 346 41.87 7.27 9.74
C LYS A 346 40.65 7.82 10.48
N ILE A 347 40.45 9.15 10.49
CA ILE A 347 39.28 9.79 11.11
C ILE A 347 37.98 9.35 10.42
N GLY A 348 37.95 9.37 9.10
CA GLY A 348 36.80 8.88 8.34
C GLY A 348 36.50 7.41 8.62
N THR A 349 37.55 6.59 8.78
CA THR A 349 37.41 5.17 9.12
C THR A 349 36.84 5.00 10.53
N VAL A 350 37.28 5.80 11.51
CA VAL A 350 36.68 5.79 12.86
C VAL A 350 35.19 6.11 12.79
N TYR A 351 34.79 7.12 12.02
CA TYR A 351 33.37 7.43 11.82
C TYR A 351 32.59 6.28 11.19
N ILE A 352 33.12 5.67 10.11
CA ILE A 352 32.50 4.53 9.43
C ILE A 352 32.34 3.34 10.39
N VAL A 353 33.39 3.04 11.17
CA VAL A 353 33.36 1.94 12.15
C VAL A 353 32.34 2.23 13.24
N PHE A 354 32.33 3.45 13.79
CA PHE A 354 31.37 3.87 14.80
C PHE A 354 29.93 3.70 14.32
N ILE A 355 29.59 4.22 13.13
CA ILE A 355 28.21 4.20 12.65
C ILE A 355 27.72 2.80 12.25
N ILE A 356 28.64 1.89 11.88
CA ILE A 356 28.31 0.48 11.58
C ILE A 356 28.22 -0.35 12.86
N ALA A 357 29.07 -0.10 13.85
CA ALA A 357 29.13 -0.88 15.08
C ALA A 357 28.03 -0.50 16.08
N VAL A 358 27.63 0.77 16.11
CA VAL A 358 26.61 1.27 17.05
C VAL A 358 25.21 1.00 16.49
N PRO A 359 24.32 0.32 17.24
CA PRO A 359 22.93 0.14 16.81
C PRO A 359 22.27 1.48 16.50
N SER A 360 21.50 1.52 15.41
CA SER A 360 20.92 2.78 14.91
C SER A 360 20.08 3.53 15.94
N LEU A 361 19.34 2.78 16.74
CA LEU A 361 18.55 3.31 17.83
C LEU A 361 19.38 4.15 18.82
N ALA A 362 20.60 3.72 19.16
CA ALA A 362 21.44 4.39 20.15
C ALA A 362 21.90 5.77 19.68
N TYR A 363 22.41 5.88 18.45
CA TYR A 363 22.80 7.20 17.94
C TYR A 363 21.58 8.08 17.65
N ILE A 364 20.43 7.52 17.24
CA ILE A 364 19.19 8.30 17.07
C ILE A 364 18.79 8.96 18.41
N PHE A 365 18.81 8.21 19.51
CA PHE A 365 18.52 8.78 20.83
C PHE A 365 19.58 9.80 21.28
N LEU A 366 20.87 9.55 20.99
CA LEU A 366 21.94 10.50 21.26
C LEU A 366 21.69 11.84 20.55
N PHE A 367 21.43 11.83 19.24
CA PHE A 367 21.16 13.04 18.46
C PHE A 367 19.82 13.68 18.84
N LYS A 368 18.82 12.89 19.24
CA LYS A 368 17.57 13.41 19.83
C LYS A 368 17.85 14.18 21.13
N ALA A 369 18.68 13.66 22.02
CA ALA A 369 19.05 14.31 23.28
C ALA A 369 19.85 15.60 23.05
N ILE A 370 20.89 15.54 22.19
CA ILE A 370 21.70 16.72 21.83
C ILE A 370 20.81 17.79 21.18
N GLY A 371 19.95 17.41 20.23
CA GLY A 371 19.03 18.32 19.58
C GLY A 371 18.07 18.99 20.56
N GLY A 372 17.53 18.23 21.51
CA GLY A 372 16.68 18.75 22.58
C GLY A 372 17.41 19.76 23.48
N MET A 373 18.68 19.51 23.83
CA MET A 373 19.50 20.48 24.57
C MET A 373 19.73 21.78 23.77
N CYS A 374 19.78 21.69 22.45
CA CYS A 374 19.88 22.85 21.55
C CYS A 374 18.52 23.52 21.23
N GLY A 375 17.42 23.10 21.87
CA GLY A 375 16.08 23.65 21.64
C GLY A 375 15.41 23.20 20.35
N LEU A 376 15.90 22.15 19.69
CA LEU A 376 15.26 21.59 18.50
C LEU A 376 14.05 20.71 18.88
N PRO A 377 12.98 20.69 18.07
CA PRO A 377 11.86 19.79 18.30
C PRO A 377 12.29 18.33 18.25
N THR A 378 12.01 17.59 19.33
CA THR A 378 12.40 16.17 19.45
C THR A 378 11.29 15.20 19.07
N THR A 379 10.10 15.72 18.82
CA THR A 379 8.90 14.99 18.38
C THR A 379 8.26 15.74 17.22
N PHE A 380 7.75 14.99 16.26
CA PHE A 380 7.07 15.54 15.12
C PHE A 380 5.64 15.90 15.50
N ASP A 381 5.24 17.13 15.20
CA ASP A 381 3.89 17.64 15.35
C ASP A 381 3.42 18.15 13.98
N MET A 382 2.33 17.57 13.47
CA MET A 382 1.78 17.89 12.15
C MET A 382 1.18 19.30 12.10
N GLU A 383 0.73 19.81 13.24
CA GLU A 383 0.10 21.14 13.34
C GLU A 383 1.15 22.25 13.57
N SER A 384 2.41 21.86 13.80
CA SER A 384 3.50 22.81 13.95
C SER A 384 3.86 23.47 12.62
N THR A 385 3.95 24.80 12.64
CA THR A 385 4.41 25.59 11.49
C THR A 385 5.93 25.58 11.32
N SER A 386 6.67 25.09 12.33
CA SER A 386 8.13 25.11 12.32
C SER A 386 8.73 24.02 11.45
N LYS A 387 9.55 24.40 10.47
CA LYS A 387 10.30 23.45 9.63
C LYS A 387 11.42 22.72 10.38
N LEU A 388 11.77 23.15 11.60
CA LEU A 388 12.81 22.52 12.42
C LEU A 388 12.42 21.11 12.87
N ILE A 389 11.13 20.76 12.87
CA ILE A 389 10.64 19.40 13.20
C ILE A 389 11.22 18.32 12.28
N TYR A 390 11.66 18.69 11.08
CA TYR A 390 12.29 17.76 10.13
C TYR A 390 13.79 17.56 10.38
N ALA A 391 14.45 18.45 11.12
CA ALA A 391 15.91 18.50 11.20
C ALA A 391 16.51 17.25 11.85
N LEU A 392 16.04 16.86 13.03
CA LEU A 392 16.57 15.69 13.75
C LEU A 392 16.29 14.35 13.03
N PRO A 393 15.07 14.09 12.49
CA PRO A 393 14.84 12.93 11.65
C PRO A 393 15.79 12.85 10.44
N ILE A 394 15.98 13.97 9.73
CA ILE A 394 16.84 14.04 8.53
C ILE A 394 18.29 13.76 8.88
N ILE A 395 18.83 14.39 9.94
CA ILE A 395 20.20 14.18 10.39
C ILE A 395 20.40 12.71 10.78
N SER A 396 19.50 12.16 11.58
CA SER A 396 19.53 10.76 12.02
C SER A 396 19.51 9.76 10.86
N LEU A 397 18.77 10.05 9.79
CA LEU A 397 18.76 9.22 8.57
C LEU A 397 20.01 9.39 7.71
N ALA A 398 20.57 10.60 7.65
CA ALA A 398 21.73 10.89 6.83
C ALA A 398 23.00 10.23 7.37
N LEU A 399 23.18 10.15 8.70
CA LEU A 399 24.39 9.62 9.34
C LEU A 399 24.86 8.25 8.81
N PRO A 400 24.07 7.16 8.87
CA PRO A 400 24.52 5.87 8.35
C PRO A 400 24.80 5.94 6.84
N ARG A 401 24.03 6.74 6.11
CA ARG A 401 24.16 6.86 4.66
C ARG A 401 25.43 7.63 4.25
N ILE A 402 25.85 8.62 5.03
CA ILE A 402 27.15 9.29 4.88
C ILE A 402 28.27 8.27 5.02
N GLY A 403 28.25 7.46 6.07
CA GLY A 403 29.27 6.43 6.32
C GLY A 403 29.34 5.39 5.20
N ASP A 404 28.20 4.92 4.70
CA ASP A 404 28.14 4.02 3.56
C ASP A 404 28.70 4.63 2.28
N ASN A 405 28.32 5.86 1.96
CA ASN A 405 28.82 6.58 0.79
C ASN A 405 30.34 6.80 0.88
N MET A 406 30.86 7.20 2.05
CA MET A 406 32.30 7.35 2.30
C MET A 406 33.04 6.03 2.08
N LYS A 407 32.55 4.95 2.69
CA LYS A 407 33.13 3.60 2.61
C LYS A 407 33.23 3.11 1.17
N TRP A 408 32.12 3.15 0.44
CA TRP A 408 32.04 2.61 -0.91
C TRP A 408 32.79 3.46 -1.92
N LEU A 409 32.63 4.78 -1.90
CA LEU A 409 33.37 5.64 -2.81
C LEU A 409 34.88 5.52 -2.57
N ARG A 410 35.32 5.53 -1.31
CA ARG A 410 36.74 5.32 -0.99
C ARG A 410 37.26 4.00 -1.56
N ARG A 411 36.52 2.91 -1.37
CA ARG A 411 36.89 1.59 -1.89
C ARG A 411 37.04 1.62 -3.41
N TYR A 412 36.02 2.11 -4.14
CA TYR A 412 36.08 2.18 -5.59
C TYR A 412 37.21 3.07 -6.10
N MET A 413 37.48 4.19 -5.43
CA MET A 413 38.60 5.07 -5.76
C MET A 413 39.94 4.32 -5.63
N ILE A 414 40.15 3.59 -4.53
CA ILE A 414 41.38 2.82 -4.30
C ILE A 414 41.53 1.70 -5.33
N ASP A 415 40.45 0.99 -5.67
CA ASP A 415 40.48 -0.05 -6.71
C ASP A 415 40.89 0.55 -8.06
N GLN A 416 40.33 1.71 -8.40
CA GLN A 416 40.62 2.41 -9.64
C GLN A 416 42.03 3.03 -9.70
N MET A 417 42.70 3.28 -8.57
CA MET A 417 44.08 3.80 -8.54
C MET A 417 45.10 2.82 -9.15
N ASN A 418 44.80 1.52 -9.14
CA ASN A 418 45.69 0.47 -9.63
C ASN A 418 45.49 0.12 -11.11
N SER A 419 44.52 0.76 -11.77
CA SER A 419 44.15 0.51 -13.16
C SER A 419 45.21 0.99 -14.16
N ASP A 420 45.32 0.33 -15.31
CA ASP A 420 46.35 0.67 -16.31
C ASP A 420 46.17 2.06 -16.94
N TYR A 421 44.93 2.55 -17.07
CA TYR A 421 44.69 3.91 -17.55
C TYR A 421 45.25 4.98 -16.57
N VAL A 422 45.38 4.66 -15.28
CA VAL A 422 46.00 5.56 -14.29
C VAL A 422 47.51 5.59 -14.47
N LYS A 423 48.14 4.43 -14.71
CA LYS A 423 49.58 4.35 -15.02
C LYS A 423 49.90 5.13 -16.29
N PHE A 424 49.07 4.98 -17.32
CA PHE A 424 49.19 5.73 -18.58
C PHE A 424 49.03 7.24 -18.37
N ALA A 425 48.02 7.66 -17.61
CA ALA A 425 47.82 9.08 -17.27
C ALA A 425 49.03 9.66 -16.52
N ARG A 426 49.62 8.89 -15.59
CA ARG A 426 50.83 9.28 -14.84
C ARG A 426 52.06 9.38 -15.75
N SER A 427 52.27 8.44 -16.68
CA SER A 427 53.36 8.52 -17.65
C SER A 427 53.21 9.70 -18.62
N GLY A 428 51.97 10.17 -18.83
CA GLY A 428 51.66 11.37 -19.60
C GLY A 428 51.88 12.69 -18.86
N GLY A 429 52.38 12.67 -17.62
CA GLY A 429 52.74 13.87 -16.85
C GLY A 429 51.57 14.56 -16.11
N LEU A 430 50.38 13.94 -16.06
CA LEU A 430 49.25 14.48 -15.30
C LEU A 430 49.54 14.50 -13.80
N THR A 431 49.09 15.55 -13.10
CA THR A 431 49.24 15.63 -11.65
C THR A 431 48.32 14.64 -10.94
N GLU A 432 48.70 14.15 -9.75
CA GLU A 432 47.84 13.24 -8.95
C GLU A 432 46.46 13.85 -8.67
N GLY A 433 46.37 15.18 -8.49
CA GLY A 433 45.09 15.86 -8.31
C GLY A 433 44.17 15.77 -9.54
N GLU A 434 44.74 15.91 -10.74
CA GLU A 434 44.01 15.76 -12.00
C GLU A 434 43.61 14.31 -12.27
N ILE A 435 44.52 13.37 -12.05
CA ILE A 435 44.26 11.93 -12.18
C ILE A 435 43.10 11.53 -11.28
N PHE A 436 43.11 11.94 -10.00
CA PHE A 436 42.03 11.64 -9.06
C PHE A 436 40.68 12.23 -9.49
N ARG A 437 40.64 13.52 -9.82
CA ARG A 437 39.37 14.22 -10.10
C ARG A 437 38.79 13.89 -11.47
N LYS A 438 39.62 13.82 -12.51
CA LYS A 438 39.16 13.69 -13.91
C LYS A 438 39.10 12.23 -14.39
N HIS A 439 39.95 11.35 -13.86
CA HIS A 439 40.06 9.98 -14.35
C HIS A 439 39.52 8.95 -13.34
N ILE A 440 40.04 8.92 -12.12
CA ILE A 440 39.69 7.92 -11.11
C ILE A 440 38.25 8.11 -10.64
N MET A 441 37.87 9.31 -10.21
CA MET A 441 36.53 9.61 -9.69
C MET A 441 35.42 9.29 -10.70
N LYS A 442 35.65 9.55 -11.99
CA LYS A 442 34.67 9.27 -13.05
C LYS A 442 34.34 7.78 -13.14
N ASN A 443 35.34 6.90 -13.06
CA ASN A 443 35.12 5.45 -13.09
C ASN A 443 34.63 4.91 -11.73
N ALA A 444 35.14 5.46 -10.62
CA ALA A 444 34.75 5.05 -9.27
C ALA A 444 33.32 5.44 -8.90
N ALA A 445 32.75 6.47 -9.53
CA ALA A 445 31.38 6.92 -9.28
C ALA A 445 30.31 6.06 -9.95
N ILE A 446 30.65 5.22 -10.94
CA ILE A 446 29.67 4.44 -11.71
C ILE A 446 28.77 3.58 -10.79
N PRO A 447 29.30 2.80 -9.83
CA PRO A 447 28.44 2.01 -8.94
C PRO A 447 27.63 2.88 -7.97
N ILE A 448 28.11 4.08 -7.62
CA ILE A 448 27.37 5.03 -6.79
C ILE A 448 26.16 5.57 -7.55
N VAL A 449 26.37 5.95 -8.81
CA VAL A 449 25.33 6.44 -9.72
C VAL A 449 24.24 5.39 -9.92
N HIS A 450 24.60 4.11 -10.10
CA HIS A 450 23.63 3.01 -10.21
C HIS A 450 22.65 2.96 -9.03
N GLY A 451 23.13 3.25 -7.82
CA GLY A 451 22.31 3.22 -6.61
C GLY A 451 21.42 4.45 -6.38
N ILE A 452 21.58 5.55 -7.15
CA ILE A 452 20.82 6.80 -6.93
C ILE A 452 19.31 6.59 -7.09
N PRO A 453 18.80 5.93 -8.15
CA PRO A 453 17.36 5.70 -8.28
C PRO A 453 16.79 4.87 -7.13
N GLY A 454 17.55 3.88 -6.63
CA GLY A 454 17.17 3.10 -5.46
C GLY A 454 17.16 3.91 -4.17
N ALA A 455 18.06 4.88 -4.00
CA ALA A 455 18.04 5.78 -2.86
C ALA A 455 16.83 6.74 -2.90
N ILE A 456 16.44 7.22 -4.08
CA ILE A 456 15.26 8.08 -4.27
C ILE A 456 13.98 7.29 -4.00
N LEU A 457 13.77 6.16 -4.70
CA LEU A 457 12.56 5.37 -4.56
C LEU A 457 12.46 4.69 -3.18
N GLY A 458 13.60 4.33 -2.60
CA GLY A 458 13.68 3.80 -1.23
C GLY A 458 13.19 4.81 -0.18
N ALA A 459 13.21 6.11 -0.45
CA ALA A 459 12.64 7.11 0.47
C ALA A 459 11.10 6.98 0.61
N LEU A 460 10.41 6.37 -0.36
CA LEU A 460 8.96 6.12 -0.29
C LEU A 460 8.59 5.01 0.71
N VAL A 461 9.51 4.08 0.99
CA VAL A 461 9.32 2.95 1.92
C VAL A 461 9.18 3.44 3.37
N GLY A 462 9.83 4.57 3.69
CA GLY A 462 9.90 5.10 5.04
C GLY A 462 10.96 4.44 5.92
N ALA A 463 11.20 5.05 7.07
CA ALA A 463 12.29 4.69 7.96
C ALA A 463 11.77 4.32 9.35
N ILE A 464 11.46 3.03 9.53
CA ILE A 464 10.78 2.47 10.71
C ILE A 464 11.28 3.05 12.04
N ILE A 465 12.59 2.98 12.29
CA ILE A 465 13.19 3.36 13.57
C ILE A 465 13.13 4.88 13.77
N THR A 466 13.58 5.65 12.77
CA THR A 466 13.60 7.12 12.85
C THR A 466 12.19 7.67 12.99
N GLU A 467 11.25 7.21 12.16
CA GLU A 467 9.86 7.67 12.19
C GLU A 467 9.21 7.35 13.54
N ARG A 468 9.49 6.17 14.11
CA ARG A 468 8.97 5.79 15.43
C ARG A 468 9.56 6.63 16.56
N VAL A 469 10.88 6.87 16.58
CA VAL A 469 11.54 7.61 17.67
C VAL A 469 11.19 9.10 17.66
N TYR A 470 11.05 9.69 16.47
CA TYR A 470 10.67 11.10 16.31
C TYR A 470 9.16 11.30 16.08
N THR A 471 8.34 10.25 16.18
CA THR A 471 6.88 10.30 15.96
C THR A 471 6.46 10.87 14.61
N VAL A 472 7.29 10.70 13.58
CA VAL A 472 6.96 11.13 12.21
C VAL A 472 5.80 10.26 11.70
N PRO A 473 4.72 10.86 11.18
CA PRO A 473 3.54 10.14 10.68
C PRO A 473 3.80 9.55 9.27
N GLY A 474 4.90 8.80 9.14
CA GLY A 474 5.38 8.20 7.89
C GLY A 474 4.84 6.79 7.61
N ALA A 475 5.25 6.23 6.48
CA ALA A 475 4.87 4.90 6.01
C ALA A 475 5.71 3.76 6.62
N GLY A 476 6.88 4.05 7.20
CA GLY A 476 7.83 3.03 7.63
C GLY A 476 7.27 2.09 8.69
N ASN A 477 6.44 2.59 9.61
CA ASN A 477 5.86 1.75 10.66
C ASN A 477 4.66 0.89 10.19
N LEU A 478 4.15 1.10 8.97
CA LEU A 478 2.92 0.46 8.50
C LEU A 478 3.03 -1.07 8.48
N LEU A 479 4.12 -1.61 7.94
CA LEU A 479 4.36 -3.05 7.89
C LEU A 479 4.46 -3.65 9.31
N THR A 480 5.17 -2.97 10.22
CA THR A 480 5.32 -3.43 11.61
C THR A 480 3.98 -3.45 12.35
N ILE A 481 3.14 -2.43 12.15
CA ILE A 481 1.78 -2.40 12.73
C ILE A 481 0.96 -3.56 12.19
N ALA A 482 0.98 -3.76 10.86
CA ALA A 482 0.26 -4.85 10.21
C ALA A 482 0.66 -6.23 10.73
N ILE A 483 1.96 -6.49 10.90
CA ILE A 483 2.47 -7.75 11.49
C ILE A 483 1.95 -7.94 12.92
N ASN A 484 1.99 -6.90 13.75
CA ASN A 484 1.54 -7.01 15.15
C ASN A 484 0.02 -7.17 15.30
N GLN A 485 -0.74 -6.65 14.33
CA GLN A 485 -2.21 -6.73 14.28
C GLN A 485 -2.73 -7.86 13.39
N TYR A 486 -1.84 -8.67 12.80
CA TYR A 486 -2.18 -9.76 11.87
C TYR A 486 -3.03 -9.31 10.66
N ASP A 487 -2.75 -8.10 10.15
CA ASP A 487 -3.40 -7.57 8.95
C ASP A 487 -2.70 -8.08 7.69
N ASN A 488 -3.12 -9.26 7.24
CA ASN A 488 -2.51 -9.95 6.12
C ASN A 488 -2.63 -9.17 4.80
N GLY A 489 -3.73 -8.43 4.61
CA GLY A 489 -3.92 -7.57 3.44
C GLY A 489 -2.83 -6.50 3.34
N VAL A 490 -2.54 -5.83 4.46
CA VAL A 490 -1.47 -4.83 4.54
C VAL A 490 -0.09 -5.45 4.38
N ILE A 491 0.19 -6.60 4.99
CA ILE A 491 1.50 -7.26 4.87
C ILE A 491 1.80 -7.61 3.41
N VAL A 492 0.85 -8.23 2.71
CA VAL A 492 1.00 -8.62 1.30
C VAL A 492 1.10 -7.38 0.40
N GLY A 493 0.23 -6.39 0.59
CA GLY A 493 0.22 -5.16 -0.22
C GLY A 493 1.49 -4.33 -0.10
N VAL A 494 1.98 -4.13 1.12
CA VAL A 494 3.24 -3.40 1.37
C VAL A 494 4.45 -4.19 0.83
N THR A 495 4.44 -5.52 0.94
CA THR A 495 5.48 -6.38 0.35
C THR A 495 5.55 -6.21 -1.17
N LEU A 496 4.40 -6.26 -1.85
CA LEU A 496 4.34 -6.07 -3.30
C LEU A 496 4.85 -4.68 -3.68
N PHE A 497 4.42 -3.64 -2.96
CA PHE A 497 4.88 -2.28 -3.18
C PHE A 497 6.41 -2.16 -3.09
N TYR A 498 7.02 -2.74 -2.06
CA TYR A 498 8.48 -2.74 -1.89
C TYR A 498 9.20 -3.54 -2.98
N ALA A 499 8.65 -4.68 -3.38
CA ALA A 499 9.22 -5.50 -4.45
C ALA A 499 9.21 -4.75 -5.79
N VAL A 500 8.10 -4.12 -6.14
CA VAL A 500 7.97 -3.30 -7.36
C VAL A 500 8.93 -2.12 -7.33
N LEU A 501 8.98 -1.36 -6.22
CA LEU A 501 9.93 -0.25 -6.07
C LEU A 501 11.38 -0.72 -6.25
N SER A 502 11.74 -1.87 -5.68
CA SER A 502 13.09 -2.43 -5.79
C SER A 502 13.45 -2.79 -7.23
N VAL A 503 12.54 -3.45 -7.95
CA VAL A 503 12.72 -3.80 -9.37
C VAL A 503 12.88 -2.54 -10.23
N VAL A 504 11.98 -1.57 -10.06
CA VAL A 504 12.01 -0.31 -10.81
C VAL A 504 13.31 0.45 -10.52
N SER A 505 13.71 0.54 -9.26
CA SER A 505 14.97 1.17 -8.83
C SER A 505 16.19 0.59 -9.54
N ILE A 506 16.27 -0.73 -9.59
CA ILE A 506 17.39 -1.45 -10.18
C ILE A 506 17.42 -1.27 -11.71
N ILE A 507 16.27 -1.24 -12.38
CA ILE A 507 16.17 -0.98 -13.83
C ILE A 507 16.55 0.47 -14.14
N LEU A 508 16.05 1.43 -13.35
CA LEU A 508 16.42 2.84 -13.50
C LEU A 508 17.93 3.05 -13.25
N GLY A 509 18.52 2.32 -12.31
CA GLY A 509 19.95 2.32 -12.05
C GLY A 509 20.76 1.92 -13.28
N ASP A 510 20.38 0.83 -13.95
CA ASP A 510 21.02 0.40 -15.20
C ASP A 510 20.89 1.42 -16.32
N VAL A 511 19.70 2.00 -16.48
CA VAL A 511 19.47 3.05 -17.48
C VAL A 511 20.37 4.24 -17.19
N LEU A 512 20.43 4.68 -15.93
CA LEU A 512 21.21 5.82 -15.50
C LEU A 512 22.72 5.62 -15.74
N ILE A 513 23.28 4.43 -15.43
CA ILE A 513 24.70 4.18 -15.71
C ILE A 513 25.01 4.10 -17.21
N SER A 514 24.07 3.63 -18.04
CA SER A 514 24.25 3.66 -19.51
C SER A 514 24.20 5.07 -20.10
N LEU A 515 23.50 6.01 -19.44
CA LEU A 515 23.48 7.42 -19.82
C LEU A 515 24.75 8.14 -19.36
N VAL A 516 25.27 7.79 -18.18
CA VAL A 516 26.46 8.42 -17.59
C VAL A 516 27.76 7.91 -18.20
N ASP A 517 27.85 6.62 -18.52
CA ASP A 517 29.00 6.03 -19.22
C ASP A 517 28.55 5.30 -20.51
N PRO A 518 28.69 5.93 -21.69
CA PRO A 518 28.26 5.35 -22.96
C PRO A 518 29.05 4.10 -23.37
N ARG A 519 30.16 3.77 -22.69
CA ARG A 519 30.88 2.49 -22.89
C ARG A 519 30.09 1.30 -22.34
N ILE A 520 29.17 1.55 -21.39
CA ILE A 520 28.29 0.52 -20.84
C ILE A 520 27.15 0.30 -21.82
N SER A 521 27.30 -0.71 -22.69
CA SER A 521 26.28 -1.09 -23.68
C SER A 521 25.62 -2.41 -23.31
N TYR A 522 24.29 -2.39 -23.25
CA TYR A 522 23.45 -3.59 -23.10
C TYR A 522 22.95 -4.15 -24.45
N SER A 523 23.58 -3.76 -25.56
CA SER A 523 23.30 -4.34 -26.88
C SER A 523 24.18 -5.57 -27.09
N GLY A 524 23.59 -6.69 -27.50
CA GLY A 524 24.29 -7.97 -27.67
C GLY A 524 25.36 -8.02 -28.77
N LYS A 525 25.71 -6.88 -29.39
CA LYS A 525 26.77 -6.78 -30.41
C LYS A 525 28.17 -6.50 -29.81
N ALA A 526 28.27 -6.29 -28.50
CA ALA A 526 29.52 -5.97 -27.82
C ALA A 526 29.78 -6.89 -26.61
N ARG A 527 29.70 -8.20 -26.83
CA ARG A 527 30.23 -9.20 -25.89
C ARG A 527 31.19 -10.12 -26.63
#